data_AF-M4E329-F1
#
_entry.id   AF-M4E329-F1
#
_cell.length_a   1.000
_cell.length_b   1.000
_cell.length_c   1.000
_cell.angle_alpha   90.00
_cell.angle_beta   90.00
_cell.angle_gamma   90.00
#
_symmetry.space_group_name_H-M   'P 1'
#
loop_
_entity.id
_entity.type
_entity.pdbx_description
1 polymer ?
#
loop_
_entity_poly.entity_id
_entity_poly.type
_entity_poly.pdbx_seq_one_letter_code
_entity_poly.pdbx_strand_id
1 'polypeptide(L)'
;MRCSTEMTSYVTFMGCIINTEEDATFLSEKGIIENYFGTGEQVSLFFKNTGKNVAFSISKSFLSNVFEGVNEHTSQGCHVQWAGFKYTYFKSPWACLSSCAALILLALTMFQAFFTAYPYFRPPK
;
A
#
# COMPACT_ATOMS: atom_id res chain seq x y z
N MET A 1 1.15 16.39 32.13
CA MET A 1 1.91 17.18 31.14
C MET A 1 0.94 17.60 30.04
N ARG A 2 0.43 18.85 30.06
CA ARG A 2 -0.42 19.36 28.97
C ARG A 2 0.52 19.82 27.86
N CYS A 3 0.96 18.89 27.00
CA CYS A 3 1.57 19.27 25.73
C CYS A 3 0.53 20.01 24.88
N SER A 4 0.99 20.93 24.04
CA SER A 4 0.13 21.55 23.04
C SER A 4 -0.54 20.45 22.21
N THR A 5 -1.80 20.66 21.84
CA THR A 5 -2.55 19.75 20.96
C THR A 5 -1.77 19.44 19.68
N GLU A 6 -0.98 20.39 19.21
CA GLU A 6 -0.07 20.25 18.06
C GLU A 6 1.02 19.20 18.30
N MET A 7 1.80 19.31 19.38
CA MET A 7 2.83 18.33 19.70
C MET A 7 2.24 16.93 19.90
N THR A 8 1.10 16.86 20.59
CA THR A 8 0.40 15.60 20.82
C THR A 8 -0.09 14.98 19.52
N SER A 9 -0.63 15.78 18.60
CA SER A 9 -1.09 15.31 17.28
C SER A 9 0.07 14.79 16.43
N TYR A 10 1.20 15.51 16.41
CA TYR A 10 2.38 15.11 15.66
C TYR A 10 2.99 13.81 16.20
N VAL A 11 3.16 13.70 17.52
CA VAL A 11 3.72 12.49 18.14
C VAL A 11 2.82 11.29 17.92
N THR A 12 1.50 11.45 18.00
CA THR A 12 0.57 10.36 17.68
C THR A 12 0.63 9.97 16.21
N PHE A 13 0.67 10.94 15.29
CA PHE A 13 0.83 10.66 13.85
C PHE A 13 2.11 9.90 13.55
N MET A 14 3.25 10.34 14.08
CA MET A 14 4.52 9.64 13.93
C MET A 14 4.51 8.25 14.57
N GLY A 15 3.82 8.08 15.70
CA GLY A 15 3.59 6.77 16.33
C GLY A 15 2.71 5.82 15.50
N CYS A 16 1.85 6.33 14.62
CA CYS A 16 1.09 5.51 13.67
C CYS A 16 1.95 5.05 12.48
N ILE A 17 2.96 5.84 12.09
CA ILE A 17 3.84 5.53 10.95
C ILE A 17 5.00 4.64 11.39
N ILE A 18 5.58 4.90 12.56
CA ILE A 18 6.78 4.22 13.06
C ILE A 18 6.36 3.04 13.95
N ASN A 19 6.27 1.85 13.37
CA ASN A 19 5.94 0.63 14.10
C ASN A 19 7.19 -0.22 14.40
N THR A 20 8.20 -0.13 13.53
CA THR A 20 9.46 -0.88 13.59
C THR A 20 10.69 0.03 13.53
N GLU A 21 11.86 -0.52 13.85
CA GLU A 21 13.15 0.16 13.63
C GLU A 21 13.38 0.48 12.14
N GLU A 22 12.94 -0.40 11.24
CA GLU A 22 13.08 -0.23 9.80
C GLU A 22 12.32 1.01 9.32
N ASP A 23 11.10 1.21 9.82
CA ASP A 23 10.29 2.41 9.53
C ASP A 23 11.00 3.68 10.01
N ALA A 24 11.54 3.66 11.24
CA ALA A 24 12.26 4.80 11.79
C ALA A 24 13.54 5.13 11.00
N THR A 25 14.29 4.09 10.61
CA THR A 25 15.51 4.23 9.82
C THR A 25 15.19 4.79 8.45
N PHE A 26 14.16 4.24 7.77
CA PHE A 26 13.71 4.71 6.47
C PHE A 26 13.29 6.20 6.51
N LEU A 27 12.50 6.60 7.49
CA LEU A 27 12.08 8.01 7.62
C LEU A 27 13.27 8.94 7.92
N SER A 28 14.26 8.46 8.69
CA SER A 28 15.48 9.21 8.96
C SER A 28 16.34 9.37 7.70
N GLU A 29 16.51 8.32 6.90
CA GLU A 29 17.24 8.36 5.64
C GLU A 29 16.58 9.28 4.61
N LYS A 30 15.25 9.38 4.65
CA LYS A 30 14.49 10.31 3.82
C LYS A 30 14.49 11.74 4.35
N GLY A 31 15.12 12.01 5.50
CA GLY A 31 15.15 13.33 6.13
C GLY A 31 13.79 13.81 6.62
N ILE A 32 12.83 12.90 6.82
CA ILE A 32 11.49 13.21 7.32
C ILE A 32 11.52 13.39 8.84
N ILE A 33 12.39 12.63 9.52
CA ILE A 33 12.67 12.78 10.94
C ILE A 33 14.17 12.97 11.15
N GLU A 34 14.55 13.86 12.05
CA GLU A 34 15.93 13.96 12.48
C GLU A 34 16.18 12.96 13.60
N ASN A 35 17.07 12.00 13.35
CA ASN A 35 17.43 10.98 14.32
C ASN A 35 18.43 11.53 15.33
N TYR A 36 17.90 12.10 16.41
CA TYR A 36 18.67 12.52 17.58
C TYR A 36 18.96 11.39 18.58
N PHE A 37 18.35 10.22 18.38
CA PHE A 37 18.44 9.07 19.28
C PHE A 37 19.52 8.06 18.86
N GLY A 38 20.31 8.37 17.82
CA GLY A 38 21.40 7.53 17.35
C GLY A 38 20.95 6.35 16.49
N THR A 39 19.97 5.54 16.92
CA THR A 39 19.49 4.36 16.18
C THR A 39 17.98 4.39 15.91
N GLY A 40 17.54 3.75 14.82
CA GLY A 40 16.13 3.63 14.47
C GLY A 40 15.33 2.89 15.55
N GLU A 41 15.94 1.92 16.23
CA GLU A 41 15.34 1.24 17.39
C GLU A 41 14.92 2.23 18.48
N GLN A 42 15.82 3.13 18.90
CA GLN A 42 15.54 4.09 19.96
C GLN A 42 14.45 5.10 19.55
N VAL A 43 14.46 5.55 18.30
CA VAL A 43 13.41 6.39 17.74
C VAL A 43 12.05 5.66 17.77
N SER A 44 12.00 4.41 17.33
CA SER A 44 10.77 3.61 17.31
C SER A 44 10.21 3.41 18.73
N LEU A 45 11.08 3.14 19.71
CA LEU A 45 10.70 2.98 21.11
C LEU A 45 10.17 4.29 21.72
N PHE A 46 10.78 5.43 21.38
CA PHE A 46 10.31 6.73 21.83
C PHE A 46 8.87 7.01 21.39
N PHE A 47 8.57 6.88 20.09
CA PHE A 47 7.23 7.14 19.57
C PHE A 47 6.21 6.11 20.08
N LYS A 48 6.60 4.84 20.17
CA LYS A 48 5.73 3.76 20.70
C LYS A 48 5.37 3.96 22.17
N ASN A 49 6.33 4.37 23.00
CA ASN A 49 6.07 4.62 24.43
C ASN A 49 5.31 5.92 24.66
N THR A 50 5.57 6.94 23.85
CA THR A 50 4.87 8.23 23.98
C THR A 50 3.42 8.11 23.48
N GLY A 51 3.19 7.39 22.37
CA GLY A 51 1.85 7.16 21.82
C GLY A 51 0.90 6.38 22.75
N LYS A 52 1.42 5.46 23.58
CA LYS A 52 0.62 4.64 24.51
C LYS A 52 -0.18 5.44 25.55
N ASN A 53 0.28 6.64 25.91
CA ASN A 53 -0.29 7.42 27.01
C ASN A 53 -1.05 8.67 26.54
N VAL A 54 -1.26 8.80 25.23
CA VAL A 54 -1.88 9.98 24.65
C VAL A 54 -3.36 9.70 24.37
N ALA A 55 -4.25 10.38 25.08
CA ALA A 55 -5.66 10.46 24.73
C ALA A 55 -5.82 11.36 23.49
N PHE A 56 -5.74 10.76 22.30
CA PHE A 56 -5.82 11.47 21.02
C PHE A 56 -7.21 11.35 20.38
N SER A 57 -7.75 12.46 19.90
CA SER A 57 -8.94 12.48 19.05
C SER A 57 -8.52 12.99 17.67
N ILE A 58 -8.42 12.07 16.71
CA ILE A 58 -7.99 12.33 15.33
C ILE A 58 -8.81 13.48 14.71
N SER A 59 -10.13 13.49 14.96
CA SER A 59 -11.08 14.47 14.43
C SER A 59 -10.90 15.89 14.98
N LYS A 60 -10.18 16.07 16.09
CA LYS A 60 -9.89 17.38 16.69
C LYS A 60 -8.43 17.82 16.47
N SER A 61 -7.66 17.01 15.76
CA SER A 61 -6.26 17.31 15.47
C SER A 61 -6.12 18.21 14.25
N PHE A 62 -5.08 19.04 14.23
CA PHE A 62 -4.72 19.82 13.05
C PHE A 62 -4.31 18.92 11.87
N LEU A 63 -3.92 17.67 12.13
CA LEU A 63 -3.57 16.65 11.14
C LEU A 63 -4.77 15.85 10.64
N SER A 64 -6.00 16.18 11.03
CA SER A 64 -7.22 15.46 10.62
C SER A 64 -7.30 15.26 9.10
N ASN A 65 -7.07 16.32 8.32
CA ASN A 65 -7.04 16.24 6.85
C ASN A 65 -5.91 15.34 6.32
N VAL A 66 -4.77 15.28 7.01
CA VAL A 66 -3.64 14.42 6.62
C VAL A 66 -3.99 12.95 6.88
N PHE A 67 -4.59 12.65 8.04
CA PHE A 67 -5.10 11.32 8.34
C PHE A 67 -6.17 10.87 7.34
N GLU A 68 -7.09 11.76 6.98
CA GLU A 68 -8.12 11.48 5.99
C GLU A 68 -7.51 11.21 4.61
N GLY A 69 -6.59 12.05 4.14
CA GLY A 69 -5.92 11.86 2.85
C GLY A 69 -5.08 10.58 2.78
N VAL A 70 -4.36 10.22 3.85
CA VAL A 70 -3.61 8.95 3.93
C VAL A 70 -4.58 7.76 3.93
N ASN A 71 -5.67 7.85 4.68
CA ASN A 71 -6.68 6.79 4.72
C ASN A 71 -7.38 6.63 3.37
N GLU A 72 -7.72 7.73 2.70
CA GLU A 72 -8.31 7.71 1.37
C GLU A 72 -7.34 7.13 0.33
N HIS A 73 -6.08 7.57 0.33
CA HIS A 73 -5.05 7.05 -0.58
C HIS A 73 -4.84 5.54 -0.39
N THR A 74 -4.87 5.07 0.86
CA THR A 74 -4.76 3.64 1.17
C THR A 74 -6.06 2.88 0.85
N SER A 75 -7.22 3.53 1.02
CA SER A 75 -8.55 2.98 0.76
C SER A 75 -8.92 2.95 -0.73
N GLN A 76 -8.26 3.74 -1.58
CA GLN A 76 -8.33 3.63 -3.04
C GLN A 76 -7.61 2.35 -3.47
N GLY A 77 -8.21 1.20 -3.13
CA GLY A 77 -7.65 -0.14 -3.17
C GLY A 77 -7.17 -0.60 -4.54
N CYS A 78 -7.44 0.13 -5.62
CA CYS A 78 -6.88 -0.13 -6.94
C CYS A 78 -5.34 -0.10 -6.91
N HIS A 79 -4.72 0.85 -6.21
CA HIS A 79 -3.25 0.91 -6.12
C HIS A 79 -2.66 -0.23 -5.28
N VAL A 80 -3.31 -0.61 -4.19
CA VAL A 80 -2.86 -1.70 -3.30
C VAL A 80 -3.04 -3.06 -3.99
N GLN A 81 -4.19 -3.29 -4.64
CA GLN A 81 -4.45 -4.50 -5.41
C GLN A 81 -3.51 -4.62 -6.61
N TRP A 82 -3.25 -3.51 -7.31
CA TRP A 82 -2.32 -3.49 -8.45
C TRP A 82 -0.87 -3.68 -8.01
N ALA A 83 -0.46 -3.14 -6.85
CA ALA A 83 0.85 -3.41 -6.26
C ALA A 83 1.02 -4.88 -5.86
N GLY A 84 -0.01 -5.50 -5.25
CA GLY A 84 -0.01 -6.92 -4.92
C GLY A 84 0.03 -7.82 -6.16
N PHE A 85 -0.78 -7.50 -7.17
CA PHE A 85 -0.77 -8.18 -8.47
C PHE A 85 0.59 -8.06 -9.13
N LYS A 86 1.15 -6.85 -9.21
CA LYS A 86 2.47 -6.63 -9.82
C LYS A 86 3.57 -7.35 -9.05
N TYR A 87 3.58 -7.31 -7.72
CA TYR A 87 4.57 -8.01 -6.91
C TYR A 87 4.52 -9.53 -7.15
N THR A 88 3.32 -10.12 -7.16
CA THR A 88 3.15 -11.57 -7.28
C THR A 88 3.40 -12.08 -8.71
N TYR A 89 2.93 -11.34 -9.72
CA TYR A 89 3.06 -11.73 -11.12
C TYR A 89 4.40 -11.33 -11.74
N PHE A 90 5.00 -10.18 -11.39
CA PHE A 90 6.26 -9.72 -11.98
C PHE A 90 7.53 -10.14 -11.22
N LYS A 91 7.47 -10.57 -9.94
CA LYS A 91 8.65 -11.18 -9.30
C LYS A 91 8.93 -12.60 -9.79
N SER A 92 7.90 -13.32 -10.25
CA SER A 92 8.07 -14.65 -10.85
C SER A 92 7.91 -14.53 -12.37
N PRO A 93 9.00 -14.29 -13.13
CA PRO A 93 8.93 -14.17 -14.59
C PRO A 93 8.26 -15.39 -15.24
N TRP A 94 8.38 -16.56 -14.59
CA TRP A 94 7.71 -17.80 -14.99
C TRP A 94 6.19 -17.77 -14.84
N ALA A 95 5.66 -17.20 -13.75
CA ALA A 95 4.22 -17.08 -13.55
C ALA A 95 3.60 -16.10 -14.56
N CYS A 96 4.28 -14.99 -14.85
CA CYS A 96 3.88 -14.06 -15.90
C CYS A 96 3.83 -14.74 -17.27
N LEU A 97 4.90 -15.45 -17.65
CA LEU A 97 4.99 -16.13 -18.94
C LEU A 97 3.90 -17.20 -19.10
N SER A 98 3.66 -18.01 -18.06
CA SER A 98 2.61 -19.03 -18.05
C SER A 98 1.22 -18.42 -18.19
N SER A 99 0.93 -17.33 -17.47
CA SER A 99 -0.34 -16.62 -17.56
C SER A 99 -0.55 -16.01 -18.95
N CYS A 100 0.49 -15.42 -19.55
CA CYS A 100 0.43 -14.90 -20.92
C CYS A 100 0.17 -16.01 -21.94
N ALA A 101 0.85 -17.16 -21.80
CA ALA A 101 0.63 -18.31 -22.66
C ALA A 101 -0.81 -18.83 -22.54
N ALA A 102 -1.36 -18.93 -21.33
CA ALA A 102 -2.74 -19.34 -21.11
C ALA A 102 -3.76 -18.37 -21.75
N LEU A 103 -3.53 -17.05 -21.63
CA LEU A 103 -4.38 -16.03 -22.28
C LEU A 103 -4.32 -16.12 -23.81
N ILE A 104 -3.14 -16.33 -24.38
CA ILE A 104 -2.96 -16.50 -25.82
C ILE A 104 -3.70 -17.76 -26.30
N LEU A 105 -3.53 -18.89 -25.59
CA LEU A 105 -4.23 -20.14 -25.91
C LEU A 105 -5.75 -19.99 -25.81
N LEU A 106 -6.24 -19.29 -24.78
CA LEU A 106 -7.67 -19.00 -24.62
C LEU A 106 -8.21 -18.17 -25.80
N ALA A 107 -7.50 -17.12 -26.20
CA ALA A 107 -7.87 -16.28 -27.35
C ALA A 107 -7.89 -17.07 -28.66
N LEU A 108 -6.87 -17.92 -28.89
CA LEU A 108 -6.82 -18.85 -30.02
C LEU A 108 -8.00 -19.82 -30.01
N THR A 109 -8.35 -20.35 -28.84
CA THR A 109 -9.47 -21.28 -28.69
C THR A 109 -10.80 -20.60 -29.01
N MET A 110 -11.01 -19.37 -28.54
CA MET A 110 -12.21 -18.58 -28.89
C MET A 110 -12.27 -18.29 -30.38
N PHE A 111 -11.15 -17.91 -30.99
CA PHE A 111 -11.05 -17.68 -32.43
C PHE A 111 -11.40 -18.95 -33.21
N GLN A 112 -10.79 -20.08 -32.87
CA GLN A 112 -11.06 -21.37 -33.50
C GLN A 112 -12.52 -21.78 -33.34
N ALA A 113 -13.08 -21.66 -32.13
CA ALA A 113 -14.47 -21.97 -31.86
C ALA A 113 -15.42 -21.09 -32.70
N PHE A 114 -15.11 -19.79 -32.82
CA PHE A 114 -15.88 -18.87 -33.66
C PHE A 114 -15.88 -19.32 -35.13
N PHE A 115 -14.71 -19.57 -35.73
CA PHE A 115 -14.64 -20.00 -37.13
C PHE A 115 -15.22 -21.39 -37.37
N THR A 116 -15.19 -22.27 -36.36
CA THR A 116 -15.80 -23.61 -36.44
C THR A 116 -17.33 -23.52 -36.34
N ALA A 117 -17.86 -22.63 -35.50
CA ALA A 117 -19.30 -22.44 -35.32
C ALA A 117 -19.94 -21.53 -36.38
N TYR A 118 -19.18 -20.59 -36.95
CA TYR A 118 -19.64 -19.66 -37.99
C TYR A 118 -20.32 -20.34 -39.20
N PRO A 119 -19.79 -21.42 -39.81
CA PRO A 119 -20.46 -22.11 -40.92
C PRO A 119 -21.74 -22.84 -40.50
N TYR A 120 -21.90 -23.19 -39.21
CA TYR A 120 -23.15 -23.75 -38.69
C TYR A 120 -24.25 -22.68 -38.61
N PHE A 121 -23.89 -21.43 -38.26
CA PHE A 121 -24.82 -20.31 -38.21
C PHE A 121 -25.05 -19.62 -39.56
N ARG A 122 -24.14 -19.80 -40.53
CA ARG A 122 -24.24 -19.24 -41.88
C ARG A 122 -23.80 -20.28 -42.92
N PRO A 123 -24.66 -21.28 -43.21
CA PRO A 123 -24.31 -22.34 -44.15
C PRO A 123 -24.05 -21.77 -45.56
N PRO A 124 -23.03 -22.26 -46.29
CA PRO A 124 -22.81 -21.86 -47.66
C PRO A 124 -24.03 -22.24 -48.52
N LYS A 125 -24.44 -21.31 -49.40
CA LYS A 125 -25.50 -21.53 -50.39
C LYS A 125 -25.07 -22.55 -51.44
#